data_AF-A0A2C6DJ90-F1
#
_entry.id   AF-A0A2C6DJ90-F1
#
_cell.length_a   1.000
_cell.length_b   1.000
_cell.length_c   1.000
_cell.angle_alpha   90.00
_cell.angle_beta   90.00
_cell.angle_gamma   90.00
#
_symmetry.space_group_name_H-M   'P 1'
#
loop_
_entity.id
_entity.type
_entity.pdbx_description
1 polymer ?
#
loop_
_entity_poly.entity_id
_entity_poly.type
_entity_poly.pdbx_seq_one_letter_code
_entity_poly.pdbx_strand_id
1 'polypeptide(L)'
;MEQINQQQQEWDIVRRYLEQATPAQWHLFAARSNYDGNDQPLRWLIDNPNLDRATALLIYWYLGAGWYVQFESEQKMQSYERETFQQLKLLEQRYSEGYYACHNIWFDPLQSEGGRPDDYADLVVKRPIPDLMLIAVEGTEFVDLDDDQYDDGLPMDIAEQIFALYS
;
A
#
# COMPACT_ATOMS: atom_id res chain seq x y z
N MET A 1 19.63 18.13 9.99
CA MET A 1 19.45 18.96 8.76
C MET A 1 19.82 18.15 7.52
N GLU A 2 20.96 17.46 7.51
CA GLU A 2 21.39 16.60 6.39
C GLU A 2 20.44 15.42 6.11
N GLN A 3 20.03 14.66 7.14
CA GLN A 3 19.05 13.57 6.99
C GLN A 3 17.68 14.02 6.46
N ILE A 4 17.20 15.20 6.86
CA ILE A 4 15.93 15.76 6.38
C ILE A 4 16.04 16.13 4.88
N ASN A 5 17.23 16.57 4.44
CA ASN A 5 17.48 16.86 3.03
C ASN A 5 17.54 15.56 2.20
N GLN A 6 18.17 14.51 2.72
CA GLN A 6 18.25 13.20 2.06
C GLN A 6 16.87 12.56 1.88
N GLN A 7 16.03 12.55 2.93
CA GLN A 7 14.65 12.03 2.83
C GLN A 7 13.81 12.82 1.81
N GLN A 8 13.96 14.14 1.76
CA GLN A 8 13.28 14.96 0.76
C GLN A 8 13.77 14.66 -0.66
N GLN A 9 15.06 14.45 -0.86
CA GLN A 9 15.64 14.09 -2.16
C GLN A 9 15.20 12.69 -2.62
N GLU A 10 15.18 11.72 -1.71
CA GLU A 10 14.64 10.38 -1.95
C GLU A 10 13.19 10.46 -2.38
N TRP A 11 12.35 11.20 -1.64
CA TRP A 11 10.96 11.42 -2.03
C TRP A 11 10.85 12.06 -3.42
N ASP A 12 11.65 13.07 -3.72
CA ASP A 12 11.62 13.72 -5.04
C ASP A 12 12.05 12.78 -6.18
N ILE A 13 12.92 11.79 -5.92
CA ILE A 13 13.28 10.73 -6.87
C ILE A 13 12.08 9.79 -7.06
N VAL A 14 11.54 9.23 -5.97
CA VAL A 14 10.42 8.28 -6.01
C VAL A 14 9.19 8.91 -6.64
N ARG A 15 8.84 10.14 -6.26
CA ARG A 15 7.69 10.86 -6.84
C ARG A 15 7.80 11.02 -8.34
N ARG A 16 8.97 11.42 -8.85
CA ARG A 16 9.19 11.60 -10.31
C ARG A 16 9.00 10.31 -11.09
N TYR A 17 9.39 9.18 -10.50
CA TYR A 17 9.10 7.85 -11.05
C TYR A 17 7.59 7.56 -11.00
N LEU A 18 6.97 7.67 -9.82
CA LEU A 18 5.55 7.36 -9.63
C LEU A 18 4.62 8.22 -10.51
N GLU A 19 4.96 9.47 -10.79
CA GLU A 19 4.20 10.35 -11.69
C GLU A 19 4.15 9.87 -13.15
N GLN A 20 5.11 9.03 -13.55
CA GLN A 20 5.23 8.48 -14.91
C GLN A 20 4.92 6.98 -14.98
N ALA A 21 4.79 6.33 -13.82
CA ALA A 21 4.57 4.90 -13.72
C ALA A 21 3.17 4.49 -14.21
N THR A 22 3.07 3.28 -14.74
CA THR A 22 1.80 2.67 -15.13
C THR A 22 1.04 2.15 -13.89
N PRO A 23 -0.27 1.86 -14.01
CA PRO A 23 -1.02 1.23 -12.92
C PRO A 23 -0.40 -0.09 -12.42
N ALA A 24 0.14 -0.92 -13.32
CA ALA A 24 0.86 -2.14 -12.96
C ALA A 24 2.15 -1.87 -12.17
N GLN A 25 2.89 -0.83 -12.55
CA GLN A 25 4.08 -0.40 -11.81
C GLN A 25 3.75 0.18 -10.44
N TRP A 26 2.62 0.89 -10.28
CA TRP A 26 2.11 1.27 -8.97
C TRP A 26 1.71 0.05 -8.13
N HIS A 27 1.13 -0.97 -8.74
CA HIS A 27 0.79 -2.22 -8.06
C HIS A 27 2.04 -2.95 -7.57
N LEU A 28 3.05 -3.11 -8.42
CA LEU A 28 4.35 -3.70 -8.06
C LEU A 28 5.03 -2.90 -6.94
N PHE A 29 5.07 -1.57 -7.07
CA PHE A 29 5.59 -0.69 -6.02
C PHE A 29 4.88 -0.92 -4.68
N ALA A 30 3.54 -0.90 -4.67
CA ALA A 30 2.79 -1.14 -3.45
C ALA A 30 3.04 -2.55 -2.87
N ALA A 31 3.16 -3.58 -3.71
CA ALA A 31 3.36 -4.96 -3.27
C ALA A 31 4.74 -5.26 -2.70
N ARG A 32 5.78 -4.54 -3.13
CA ARG A 32 7.17 -4.79 -2.71
C ARG A 32 7.78 -3.67 -1.88
N SER A 33 7.09 -2.54 -1.73
CA SER A 33 7.53 -1.43 -0.90
C SER A 33 7.71 -1.84 0.56
N ASN A 34 8.74 -1.30 1.21
CA ASN A 34 8.88 -1.36 2.66
C ASN A 34 7.91 -0.37 3.34
N TYR A 35 6.85 -0.91 3.97
CA TYR A 35 5.80 -0.11 4.62
C TYR A 35 6.27 0.68 5.85
N ASP A 36 7.39 0.31 6.48
CA ASP A 36 7.96 1.07 7.60
C ASP A 36 8.77 2.30 7.14
N GLY A 37 9.15 2.35 5.85
CA GLY A 37 10.02 3.40 5.29
C GLY A 37 9.34 4.30 4.25
N ASN A 38 8.29 3.82 3.59
CA ASN A 38 7.67 4.47 2.44
C ASN A 38 6.27 5.06 2.71
N ASP A 39 6.01 5.54 3.94
CA ASP A 39 4.74 6.18 4.31
C ASP A 39 4.32 7.27 3.32
N GLN A 40 5.26 8.14 2.93
CA GLN A 40 4.97 9.28 2.04
C GLN A 40 4.62 8.84 0.60
N PRO A 41 5.41 7.98 -0.08
CA PRO A 41 5.01 7.39 -1.36
C PRO A 41 3.68 6.63 -1.32
N LEU A 42 3.45 5.78 -0.31
CA LEU A 42 2.22 5.01 -0.17
C LEU A 42 1.02 5.94 0.03
N ARG A 43 1.17 6.97 0.86
CA ARG A 43 0.13 8.00 1.06
C ARG A 43 -0.20 8.73 -0.23
N TRP A 44 0.80 9.07 -1.03
CA TRP A 44 0.60 9.71 -2.33
C TRP A 44 -0.23 8.84 -3.28
N LEU A 45 0.00 7.52 -3.30
CA LEU A 45 -0.83 6.58 -4.05
C LEU A 45 -2.26 6.51 -3.51
N ILE A 46 -2.44 6.37 -2.19
CA ILE A 46 -3.76 6.29 -1.54
C ILE A 46 -4.62 7.53 -1.85
N ASP A 47 -4.00 8.72 -1.94
CA ASP A 47 -4.64 10.00 -2.25
C ASP A 47 -4.84 10.27 -3.76
N ASN A 48 -4.39 9.36 -4.64
CA ASN A 48 -4.54 9.49 -6.08
C ASN A 48 -5.81 8.76 -6.58
N PRO A 49 -6.83 9.45 -7.13
CA PRO A 49 -8.06 8.82 -7.63
C PRO A 49 -7.81 7.93 -8.86
N ASN A 50 -6.69 8.10 -9.57
CA ASN A 50 -6.33 7.24 -10.71
C ASN A 50 -5.70 5.91 -10.27
N LEU A 51 -5.43 5.70 -8.98
CA LEU A 51 -4.94 4.42 -8.47
C LEU A 51 -5.94 3.31 -8.79
N ASP A 52 -5.45 2.14 -9.21
CA ASP A 52 -6.31 0.97 -9.42
C ASP A 52 -6.89 0.47 -8.10
N ARG A 53 -8.18 0.11 -8.09
CA ARG A 53 -8.85 -0.46 -6.92
C ARG A 53 -8.18 -1.75 -6.41
N ALA A 54 -7.65 -2.62 -7.26
CA ALA A 54 -6.87 -3.79 -6.86
C ALA A 54 -5.64 -3.38 -6.05
N THR A 55 -4.92 -2.35 -6.50
CA THR A 55 -3.78 -1.80 -5.77
C THR A 55 -4.20 -1.14 -4.46
N ALA A 56 -5.30 -0.40 -4.43
CA ALA A 56 -5.83 0.14 -3.18
C ALA A 56 -6.22 -0.95 -2.17
N LEU A 57 -6.80 -2.06 -2.65
CA LEU A 57 -7.12 -3.22 -1.83
C LEU A 57 -5.87 -3.92 -1.31
N LEU A 58 -4.85 -4.08 -2.16
CA LEU A 58 -3.55 -4.61 -1.76
C LEU A 58 -2.96 -3.77 -0.62
N ILE A 59 -2.90 -2.43 -0.79
CA ILE A 59 -2.35 -1.54 0.23
C ILE A 59 -3.10 -1.67 1.55
N TYR A 60 -4.44 -1.75 1.51
CA TYR A 60 -5.25 -1.96 2.71
C TYR A 60 -4.83 -3.21 3.49
N TRP A 61 -4.65 -4.33 2.80
CA TRP A 61 -4.26 -5.58 3.45
C TRP A 61 -2.82 -5.57 3.93
N TYR A 62 -1.90 -4.97 3.17
CA TYR A 62 -0.48 -4.87 3.53
C TYR A 62 -0.22 -3.90 4.69
N LEU A 63 -1.11 -2.93 4.93
CA LEU A 63 -1.13 -2.13 6.17
C LEU A 63 -1.56 -2.95 7.41
N GLY A 64 -1.87 -4.24 7.25
CA GLY A 64 -2.21 -5.13 8.35
C GLY A 64 -3.65 -5.01 8.84
N ALA A 65 -4.61 -4.74 7.93
CA ALA A 65 -6.03 -4.57 8.28
C ALA A 65 -6.58 -5.65 9.22
N GLY A 66 -6.19 -6.92 9.02
CA GLY A 66 -6.59 -8.05 9.86
C GLY A 66 -6.16 -7.90 11.33
N TRP A 67 -5.01 -7.27 11.62
CA TRP A 67 -4.56 -7.03 12.99
C TRP A 67 -5.37 -5.94 13.69
N TYR A 68 -5.82 -4.93 12.92
CA TYR A 68 -6.51 -3.76 13.48
C TYR A 68 -7.97 -4.03 13.88
N VAL A 69 -8.54 -5.18 13.54
CA VAL A 69 -9.92 -5.56 13.91
C VAL A 69 -10.15 -5.64 15.43
N GLN A 70 -9.08 -5.86 16.20
CA GLN A 70 -9.13 -6.01 17.66
C GLN A 70 -9.35 -4.68 18.41
N PHE A 71 -9.26 -3.55 17.70
CA PHE A 71 -9.42 -2.23 18.27
C PHE A 71 -10.79 -1.65 17.92
N GLU A 72 -11.49 -1.18 18.95
CA GLU A 72 -12.75 -0.45 18.81
C GLU A 72 -12.51 1.02 18.44
N SER A 73 -11.44 1.61 18.98
CA SER A 73 -11.07 3.01 18.73
C SER A 73 -9.58 3.28 18.97
N GLU A 74 -9.13 4.43 18.49
CA GLU A 74 -7.75 4.93 18.54
C GLU A 74 -7.26 5.32 19.95
N GLN A 75 -8.14 5.37 20.96
CA GLN A 75 -7.87 6.01 22.25
C GLN A 75 -6.71 5.40 23.06
N LYS A 76 -6.35 4.13 22.80
CA LYS A 76 -5.28 3.41 23.49
C LYS A 76 -4.09 3.03 22.59
N MET A 77 -4.11 3.50 21.35
CA MET A 77 -3.07 3.21 20.36
C MET A 77 -1.89 4.18 20.50
N GLN A 78 -0.70 3.70 20.16
CA GLN A 78 0.49 4.50 19.92
C GLN A 78 0.27 5.42 18.70
N SER A 79 1.12 6.42 18.49
CA SER A 79 0.90 7.40 17.42
C SER A 79 0.92 6.78 16.01
N TYR A 80 1.90 5.90 15.73
CA TYR A 80 1.99 5.23 14.42
C TYR A 80 0.81 4.29 14.19
N GLU A 81 0.38 3.54 15.21
CA GLU A 81 -0.81 2.67 15.13
C GLU A 81 -2.08 3.48 14.78
N ARG A 82 -2.21 4.69 15.32
CA ARG A 82 -3.34 5.58 15.00
C ARG A 82 -3.33 6.05 13.56
N GLU A 83 -2.15 6.40 13.05
CA GLU A 83 -2.01 6.83 11.67
C GLU A 83 -2.39 5.73 10.69
N THR A 84 -1.84 4.52 10.85
CA THR A 84 -2.22 3.36 10.04
C THR A 84 -3.71 3.07 10.17
N PHE A 85 -4.28 3.09 11.38
CA PHE A 85 -5.72 2.88 11.59
C PHE A 85 -6.59 3.90 10.86
N GLN A 86 -6.18 5.18 10.84
CA GLN A 86 -6.87 6.23 10.09
C GLN A 86 -6.77 6.02 8.59
N GLN A 87 -5.61 5.58 8.09
CA GLN A 87 -5.43 5.23 6.68
C GLN A 87 -6.31 4.05 6.26
N LEU A 88 -6.41 3.01 7.08
CA LEU A 88 -7.31 1.86 6.84
C LEU A 88 -8.77 2.30 6.72
N LYS A 89 -9.24 3.16 7.63
CA LYS A 89 -10.60 3.72 7.57
C LYS A 89 -10.83 4.58 6.33
N LEU A 90 -9.83 5.35 5.92
CA LEU A 90 -9.90 6.16 4.71
C LEU A 90 -9.99 5.30 3.45
N LEU A 91 -9.19 4.23 3.37
CA LEU A 91 -9.22 3.26 2.28
C LEU A 91 -10.58 2.57 2.20
N GLU A 92 -11.12 2.08 3.31
CA GLU A 92 -12.47 1.49 3.37
C GLU A 92 -13.53 2.45 2.83
N GLN A 93 -13.51 3.71 3.30
CA GLN A 93 -14.43 4.73 2.84
C GLN A 93 -14.30 4.95 1.33
N ARG A 94 -13.10 5.30 0.85
CA ARG A 94 -12.84 5.60 -0.56
C ARG A 94 -13.17 4.43 -1.48
N TYR A 95 -12.82 3.22 -1.06
CA TYR A 95 -13.13 2.02 -1.81
C TYR A 95 -14.64 1.81 -1.92
N SER A 96 -15.38 1.96 -0.80
CA SER A 96 -16.84 1.82 -0.79
C SER A 96 -17.57 2.89 -1.62
N GLU A 97 -16.98 4.08 -1.72
CA GLU A 97 -17.49 5.21 -2.50
C GLU A 97 -17.11 5.13 -3.99
N GLY A 98 -16.30 4.15 -4.40
CA GLY A 98 -15.85 4.01 -5.80
C GLY A 98 -14.85 5.09 -6.22
N TYR A 99 -14.04 5.59 -5.28
CA TYR A 99 -13.05 6.65 -5.52
C TYR A 99 -11.91 6.22 -6.46
N TYR A 100 -11.53 4.94 -6.42
CA TYR A 100 -10.40 4.40 -7.17
C TYR A 100 -10.79 3.96 -8.57
N ALA A 101 -9.86 4.10 -9.51
CA ALA A 101 -10.03 3.69 -10.90
C ALA A 101 -10.04 2.16 -11.07
N CYS A 102 -10.41 1.71 -12.26
CA CYS A 102 -10.34 0.32 -12.68
C CYS A 102 -9.51 0.21 -13.96
N HIS A 103 -8.29 -0.28 -13.84
CA HIS A 103 -7.32 -0.56 -14.91
C HIS A 103 -7.18 -2.07 -15.17
N ASN A 104 -8.14 -2.88 -14.69
CA ASN A 104 -8.24 -4.34 -14.90
C ASN A 104 -7.12 -5.18 -14.26
N ILE A 105 -6.49 -4.69 -13.20
CA ILE A 105 -5.54 -5.48 -12.41
C ILE A 105 -6.31 -6.49 -11.56
N TRP A 106 -5.86 -7.75 -11.56
CA TRP A 106 -6.40 -8.80 -10.71
C TRP A 106 -5.73 -8.76 -9.33
N PHE A 107 -6.52 -8.93 -8.27
CA PHE A 107 -5.99 -9.11 -6.92
C PHE A 107 -6.97 -9.86 -6.01
N ASP A 108 -6.51 -10.92 -5.36
CA ASP A 108 -7.27 -11.65 -4.34
C ASP A 108 -6.57 -11.52 -2.97
N PRO A 109 -7.20 -10.85 -1.98
CA PRO A 109 -6.66 -10.73 -0.63
C PRO A 109 -6.27 -12.06 0.04
N LEU A 110 -6.98 -13.15 -0.25
CA LEU A 110 -6.70 -14.45 0.35
C LEU A 110 -5.48 -15.15 -0.27
N GLN A 111 -5.03 -14.69 -1.44
CA GLN A 111 -3.88 -15.24 -2.15
C GLN A 111 -2.65 -14.33 -2.11
N SER A 112 -2.72 -13.18 -1.44
CA SER A 112 -1.59 -12.25 -1.38
C SER A 112 -0.42 -12.80 -0.54
N GLU A 113 0.82 -12.45 -0.89
CA GLU A 113 2.00 -12.87 -0.14
C GLU A 113 2.29 -12.03 1.11
N GLY A 114 1.72 -10.82 1.18
CA GLY A 114 1.84 -9.91 2.33
C GLY A 114 0.72 -10.14 3.35
N GLY A 115 -0.04 -9.09 3.65
CA GLY A 115 -1.14 -9.19 4.61
C GLY A 115 -2.40 -9.81 4.01
N ARG A 116 -3.10 -10.65 4.77
CA ARG A 116 -4.31 -11.37 4.34
C ARG A 116 -5.45 -11.32 5.38
N PRO A 117 -6.70 -11.59 4.96
CA PRO A 117 -7.84 -11.68 5.88
C PRO A 117 -7.71 -12.72 7.01
N ASP A 118 -6.99 -13.82 6.76
CA ASP A 118 -6.92 -14.97 7.64
C ASP A 118 -5.66 -15.01 8.53
N ASP A 119 -4.74 -14.04 8.40
CA ASP A 119 -3.50 -13.99 9.19
C ASP A 119 -3.73 -13.85 10.70
N TYR A 120 -4.90 -13.33 11.09
CA TYR A 120 -5.26 -13.05 12.49
C TYR A 120 -6.63 -13.63 12.88
N ALA A 121 -6.96 -14.83 12.39
CA ALA A 121 -8.27 -15.46 12.59
C ALA A 121 -8.68 -15.66 14.07
N ASP A 122 -7.71 -15.74 14.99
CA ASP A 122 -7.96 -15.94 16.42
C ASP A 122 -8.24 -14.64 17.20
N LEU A 123 -8.09 -13.47 16.58
CA LEU A 123 -8.34 -12.20 17.25
C LEU A 123 -9.85 -11.97 17.47
N VAL A 124 -10.17 -11.39 18.63
CA VAL A 124 -11.53 -10.92 18.90
C VAL A 124 -11.81 -9.69 18.04
N VAL A 125 -12.68 -9.85 17.05
CA VAL A 125 -13.13 -8.76 16.18
C VAL A 125 -14.00 -7.79 16.96
N LYS A 126 -13.49 -6.57 17.19
CA LYS A 126 -14.25 -5.44 17.76
C LYS A 126 -14.74 -4.48 16.69
N ARG A 127 -13.98 -4.34 15.60
CA ARG A 127 -14.36 -3.60 14.40
C ARG A 127 -14.36 -4.54 13.21
N PRO A 128 -15.53 -4.85 12.62
CA PRO A 128 -15.59 -5.72 11.46
C PRO A 128 -14.96 -5.05 10.23
N ILE A 129 -14.29 -5.85 9.40
CA ILE A 129 -13.83 -5.45 8.08
C ILE A 129 -15.07 -5.40 7.15
N PRO A 130 -15.26 -4.34 6.35
CA PRO A 130 -16.36 -4.30 5.38
C PRO A 130 -16.26 -5.47 4.38
N ASP A 131 -17.38 -6.15 4.10
CA ASP A 131 -17.41 -7.34 3.22
C ASP A 131 -16.75 -7.09 1.86
N LEU A 132 -16.92 -5.88 1.30
CA LEU A 132 -16.33 -5.48 0.03
C LEU A 132 -14.79 -5.51 0.00
N MET A 133 -14.13 -5.40 1.15
CA MET A 133 -12.66 -5.50 1.26
C MET A 133 -12.19 -6.97 1.26
N LEU A 134 -13.09 -7.93 1.41
CA LEU A 134 -12.79 -9.37 1.38
C LEU A 134 -12.99 -9.97 -0.02
N ILE A 135 -13.53 -9.20 -0.97
CA ILE A 135 -13.88 -9.67 -2.31
C ILE A 135 -12.67 -9.45 -3.24
N ALA A 136 -12.27 -10.50 -3.95
CA ALA A 136 -11.26 -10.40 -4.99
C ALA A 136 -11.67 -9.37 -6.06
N VAL A 137 -10.69 -8.59 -6.52
CA VAL A 137 -10.87 -7.73 -7.68
C VAL A 137 -10.61 -8.57 -8.92
N GLU A 138 -11.69 -8.84 -9.65
CA GLU A 138 -11.63 -9.52 -10.94
C GLU A 138 -10.98 -8.60 -11.98
N GLY A 139 -9.79 -8.98 -12.43
CA GLY A 139 -9.02 -8.32 -13.47
C GLY A 139 -8.43 -9.33 -14.46
N THR A 140 -7.94 -8.84 -15.59
CA THR A 140 -7.28 -9.67 -16.61
C THR A 140 -5.77 -9.50 -16.61
N GLU A 141 -5.27 -8.45 -15.96
CA GLU A 141 -3.84 -8.18 -15.81
C GLU A 141 -3.34 -8.77 -14.49
N PHE A 142 -2.39 -9.70 -14.60
CA PHE A 142 -1.66 -10.27 -13.46
C PHE A 142 -0.28 -9.61 -13.45
N VAL A 143 -0.02 -8.79 -12.44
CA VAL A 143 1.26 -8.08 -12.30
C VAL A 143 2.29 -9.08 -11.76
N ASP A 144 3.43 -9.19 -12.44
CA ASP A 144 4.56 -9.99 -11.97
C ASP A 144 5.20 -9.28 -10.77
N LEU A 145 5.18 -9.93 -9.60
CA LEU A 145 5.74 -9.39 -8.37
C LEU A 145 7.20 -9.81 -8.14
N ASP A 146 7.74 -10.71 -8.95
CA ASP A 146 9.08 -11.30 -8.80
C ASP A 146 10.05 -10.84 -9.90
N ASP A 147 9.81 -9.66 -10.49
CA ASP A 147 10.67 -9.09 -11.53
C ASP A 147 12.01 -8.63 -10.95
N ASP A 148 13.10 -9.28 -11.40
CA ASP A 148 14.47 -9.02 -10.94
C ASP A 148 15.04 -7.67 -11.40
N GLN A 149 14.30 -6.94 -12.24
CA GLN A 149 14.61 -5.55 -12.61
C GLN A 149 14.16 -4.54 -11.54
N TYR A 150 13.48 -4.99 -10.49
CA TYR A 150 12.97 -4.17 -9.41
C TYR A 150 13.61 -4.52 -8.06
N ASP A 151 13.82 -3.50 -7.24
CA ASP A 151 14.25 -3.60 -5.84
C ASP A 151 13.28 -2.79 -4.97
N ASP A 152 12.70 -3.42 -3.95
CA ASP A 152 11.59 -2.88 -3.13
C ASP A 152 10.45 -2.23 -3.95
N GLY A 153 10.17 -2.79 -5.14
CA GLY A 153 9.12 -2.31 -6.04
C GLY A 153 9.48 -1.05 -6.85
N LEU A 154 10.74 -0.60 -6.79
CA LEU A 154 11.30 0.45 -7.64
C LEU A 154 12.20 -0.17 -8.71
N PRO A 155 12.24 0.38 -9.94
CA PRO A 155 13.22 -0.04 -10.93
C PRO A 155 14.65 0.09 -10.39
N MET A 156 15.54 -0.82 -10.77
CA MET A 156 16.91 -0.87 -10.24
C MET A 156 17.66 0.46 -10.39
N ASP A 157 17.50 1.17 -11.51
CA ASP A 157 18.15 2.47 -11.75
C ASP A 157 17.63 3.58 -10.82
N ILE A 158 16.39 3.47 -10.34
CA ILE A 158 15.81 4.37 -9.33
C ILE A 158 16.30 3.99 -7.94
N ALA A 159 16.33 2.69 -7.61
CA ALA A 159 16.87 2.20 -6.34
C ALA A 159 18.35 2.58 -6.15
N GLU A 160 19.17 2.44 -7.19
CA GLU A 160 20.57 2.85 -7.19
C GLU A 160 20.74 4.37 -6.95
N GLN A 161 19.86 5.20 -7.52
CA GLN A 161 19.87 6.65 -7.26
C GLN A 161 19.59 6.98 -5.80
N ILE A 162 18.65 6.27 -5.17
CA ILE A 162 18.32 6.44 -3.75
C ILE A 162 19.50 5.96 -2.88
N PHE A 163 20.06 4.79 -3.17
CA PHE A 163 21.21 4.24 -2.45
C PHE A 163 22.40 5.21 -2.44
N ALA A 164 22.65 5.89 -3.58
CA ALA A 164 23.70 6.89 -3.70
C ALA A 164 23.51 8.14 -2.82
N LEU A 165 22.30 8.42 -2.32
CA LEU A 165 22.06 9.53 -1.37
C LEU A 165 22.59 9.24 0.04
N TYR A 166 22.71 7.96 0.38
CA TYR A 166 23.08 7.49 1.72
C TYR A 166 24.47 6.85 1.79
N SER A 167 25.17 6.81 0.65
CA SER A 167 26.55 6.30 0.50
C SER A 167 27.59 7.40 0.68
#